data_AF-A0A382AQE7-F1
#
_entry.id   AF-A0A382AQE7-F1
#
_cell.length_a   1.000
_cell.length_b   1.000
_cell.length_c   1.000
_cell.angle_alpha   90.00
_cell.angle_beta   90.00
_cell.angle_gamma   90.00
#
_symmetry.space_group_name_H-M   'P 1'
#
loop_
_entity.id
_entity.type
_entity.pdbx_description
1 polymer ?
#
loop_
_entity_poly.entity_id
_entity_poly.type
_entity_poly.pdbx_seq_one_letter_code
_entity_poly.pdbx_strand_id
1 'polypeptide(L)'
;MYLHANNKKIFAYTGARPHHEGLESVVFVHGTGMDHTVWLLPARYFSHHQFNVMATDLPGHGRSEGPAATSIESMSDEVVAAMDAAEIE
;
A
#
# COMPACT_ATOMS: atom_id res chain seq x y z
N MET A 1 -8.05 0.01 -3.07
CA MET A 1 -8.12 -1.45 -3.24
C MET A 1 -8.06 -2.08 -1.86
N TYR A 2 -8.83 -3.14 -1.62
CA TYR A 2 -8.66 -3.96 -0.42
C TYR A 2 -7.93 -5.24 -0.80
N LEU A 3 -6.89 -5.54 -0.04
CA LEU A 3 -6.01 -6.69 -0.19
C LEU A 3 -6.23 -7.63 1.00
N HIS A 4 -6.00 -8.92 0.78
CA HIS A 4 -5.93 -9.91 1.85
C HIS A 4 -4.47 -10.32 2.03
N ALA A 5 -3.84 -9.85 3.10
CA ALA A 5 -2.43 -10.10 3.40
C ALA A 5 -2.27 -10.46 4.88
N ASN A 6 -1.46 -11.47 5.20
CA ASN A 6 -1.23 -11.95 6.57
C ASN A 6 -2.55 -12.18 7.37
N ASN A 7 -3.56 -12.78 6.72
CA ASN A 7 -4.89 -13.01 7.28
C ASN A 7 -5.64 -11.74 7.75
N LYS A 8 -5.29 -10.57 7.20
CA LYS A 8 -5.91 -9.27 7.51
C LYS A 8 -6.38 -8.60 6.22
N LYS A 9 -7.39 -7.75 6.35
CA LYS A 9 -7.81 -6.86 5.27
C LYS A 9 -6.96 -5.58 5.29
N ILE A 10 -6.10 -5.42 4.29
CA ILE A 10 -5.20 -4.27 4.16
C ILE A 10 -5.75 -3.34 3.07
N PHE A 11 -5.72 -2.04 3.34
CA PHE A 11 -6.11 -1.04 2.35
C PHE A 11 -4.89 -0.48 1.63
N ALA A 12 -4.98 -0.39 0.30
CA ALA A 12 -4.01 0.34 -0.51
C ALA A 12 -4.71 1.29 -1.50
N TYR A 13 -4.30 2.55 -1.53
CA TYR A 13 -4.74 3.51 -2.52
C TYR A 13 -3.91 3.39 -3.81
N THR A 14 -4.59 3.27 -4.94
CA THR A 14 -3.97 3.01 -6.25
C THR A 14 -3.90 4.24 -7.16
N GLY A 15 -3.98 5.45 -6.59
CA GLY A 15 -4.02 6.67 -7.42
C GLY A 15 -5.29 6.79 -8.26
N ALA A 16 -6.39 6.14 -7.85
CA ALA A 16 -7.66 6.05 -8.59
C ALA A 16 -7.54 5.45 -10.00
N ARG A 17 -6.55 4.58 -10.23
CA ARG A 17 -6.40 3.74 -11.43
C ARG A 17 -6.28 2.27 -11.03
N PRO A 18 -6.75 1.32 -11.87
CA PRO A 18 -6.45 -0.09 -11.66
C PRO A 18 -4.97 -0.37 -11.95
N HIS A 19 -4.45 -1.50 -11.46
CA HIS A 19 -3.14 -2.00 -11.87
C HIS A 19 -3.23 -2.67 -13.24
N HIS A 20 -2.13 -2.64 -13.99
CA HIS A 20 -2.00 -3.27 -15.31
C HIS A 20 -0.71 -4.08 -15.38
N GLU A 21 -0.80 -5.29 -15.96
CA GLU A 21 0.35 -6.15 -16.19
C GLU A 21 1.40 -5.47 -17.07
N GLY A 22 2.68 -5.60 -16.68
CA GLY A 22 3.82 -5.04 -17.44
C GLY A 22 4.14 -3.57 -17.17
N LEU A 23 3.39 -2.86 -16.31
CA LEU A 23 3.78 -1.52 -15.84
C LEU A 23 4.70 -1.59 -14.63
N GLU A 24 5.64 -0.64 -14.55
CA GLU A 24 6.48 -0.46 -13.35
C GLU A 24 5.64 -0.06 -12.14
N SER A 25 6.10 -0.44 -10.95
CA SER A 25 5.38 -0.21 -9.70
C SER A 25 6.05 0.85 -8.82
N VAL A 26 5.24 1.62 -8.10
CA VAL A 26 5.69 2.54 -7.04
C VAL A 26 4.92 2.26 -5.77
N VAL A 27 5.64 1.86 -4.73
CA VAL A 27 5.08 1.59 -3.39
C VAL A 27 5.36 2.77 -2.47
N PHE A 28 4.31 3.33 -1.88
CA PHE A 28 4.40 4.37 -0.86
C PHE A 28 4.07 3.80 0.52
N VAL A 29 5.01 3.98 1.45
CA VAL A 29 4.87 3.59 2.87
C VAL A 29 4.80 4.86 3.70
N HIS A 30 3.77 5.01 4.54
CA HIS A 30 3.61 6.18 5.41
C HIS A 30 4.43 6.06 6.70
N GLY A 31 4.60 7.18 7.42
CA GLY A 31 5.20 7.21 8.74
C GLY A 31 4.18 7.04 9.88
N THR A 32 4.65 7.06 11.14
CA THR A 32 3.80 6.93 12.33
C THR A 32 2.74 8.04 12.42
N GLY A 33 1.50 7.67 12.77
CA GLY A 33 0.40 8.62 12.95
C GLY A 33 -0.18 9.14 11.62
N MET A 34 0.18 8.50 10.51
CA MET A 34 -0.30 8.82 9.16
C MET A 34 -1.02 7.61 8.55
N ASP A 35 -1.55 7.79 7.35
CA ASP A 35 -2.09 6.76 6.48
C ASP A 35 -1.78 7.10 5.01
N HIS A 36 -2.33 6.36 4.06
CA HIS A 36 -2.16 6.57 2.61
C HIS A 36 -2.50 8.00 2.14
N THR A 37 -3.25 8.78 2.92
CA THR A 37 -3.70 10.11 2.48
C THR A 37 -2.55 11.11 2.33
N VAL A 38 -1.42 10.90 3.01
CA VAL A 38 -0.22 11.74 2.85
C VAL A 38 0.39 11.61 1.44
N TRP A 39 0.04 10.54 0.73
CA TRP A 39 0.54 10.25 -0.61
C TRP A 39 -0.47 10.56 -1.73
N LEU A 40 -1.63 11.18 -1.47
CA LEU A 40 -2.67 11.35 -2.51
C LEU A 40 -2.18 12.06 -3.77
N LEU A 41 -1.35 13.11 -3.64
CA LEU A 41 -0.85 13.87 -4.79
C LEU A 41 0.28 13.11 -5.52
N PRO A 42 1.33 12.60 -4.84
CA PRO A 42 2.33 11.74 -5.50
C PRO A 42 1.71 10.49 -6.15
N ALA A 43 0.79 9.81 -5.47
CA ALA A 43 0.12 8.62 -5.99
C ALA A 43 -0.65 8.91 -7.29
N ARG A 44 -1.36 10.04 -7.35
CA ARG A 44 -2.04 10.47 -8.59
C ARG A 44 -1.08 10.85 -9.69
N TYR A 45 0.06 11.45 -9.35
CA TYR A 45 1.09 11.76 -10.35
C TYR A 45 1.56 10.47 -11.03
N PHE A 46 2.05 9.49 -10.27
CA PHE A 46 2.59 8.24 -10.83
C PHE A 46 1.51 7.40 -11.54
N SER A 47 0.29 7.31 -10.99
CA SER A 47 -0.79 6.55 -11.64
C SER A 47 -1.21 7.15 -13.00
N HIS A 48 -1.01 8.46 -13.20
CA HIS A 48 -1.22 9.12 -14.49
C HIS A 48 -0.01 9.04 -15.43
N HIS A 49 1.15 8.61 -14.94
CA HIS A 49 2.40 8.48 -15.70
C HIS A 49 2.79 7.01 -15.93
N GLN A 50 1.79 6.13 -16.06
CA GLN A 50 1.97 4.71 -16.43
C GLN A 50 2.71 3.86 -15.38
N PHE A 51 2.48 4.14 -14.09
CA PHE A 51 2.92 3.28 -13.00
C PHE A 51 1.73 2.62 -12.30
N ASN A 52 1.92 1.36 -11.89
CA ASN A 52 1.09 0.74 -10.86
C ASN A 52 1.46 1.37 -9.51
N VAL A 53 0.49 1.98 -8.82
CA VAL A 53 0.74 2.64 -7.55
C VAL A 53 0.13 1.84 -6.41
N MET A 54 0.89 1.64 -5.33
CA MET A 54 0.39 1.08 -4.08
C MET A 54 0.79 2.00 -2.91
N ALA A 55 -0.13 2.86 -2.47
CA ALA A 55 0.03 3.57 -1.19
C ALA A 55 -0.72 2.80 -0.10
N THR A 56 0.00 2.01 0.69
CA THR A 56 -0.60 1.08 1.66
C THR A 56 -0.81 1.74 3.03
N ASP A 57 -1.91 1.40 3.68
CA ASP A 57 -2.11 1.63 5.10
C ASP A 57 -1.49 0.45 5.87
N LEU A 58 -0.51 0.72 6.74
CA LEU A 58 0.01 -0.32 7.63
C LEU A 58 -1.09 -0.75 8.62
N PRO A 59 -1.04 -1.99 9.14
CA PRO A 59 -1.95 -2.42 10.21
C PRO A 59 -2.03 -1.40 11.35
N GLY A 60 -3.23 -1.22 11.90
CA GLY A 60 -3.51 -0.23 12.95
C GLY A 60 -3.62 1.22 12.46
N HIS A 61 -3.52 1.48 11.15
CA HIS A 61 -3.62 2.81 10.56
C HIS A 61 -4.66 2.88 9.45
N GLY A 62 -5.18 4.07 9.21
CA GLY A 62 -6.11 4.36 8.11
C GLY A 62 -7.29 3.39 8.07
N ARG A 63 -7.35 2.61 6.98
CA ARG A 63 -8.44 1.66 6.69
C ARG A 63 -8.02 0.19 6.81
N SER A 64 -6.80 -0.09 7.23
CA SER A 64 -6.30 -1.45 7.40
C SER A 64 -6.73 -2.07 8.72
N GLU A 65 -7.00 -3.37 8.70
CA GLU A 65 -7.31 -4.16 9.89
C GLU A 65 -6.05 -4.57 10.67
N GLY A 66 -6.25 -4.94 11.93
CA GLY A 66 -5.23 -5.49 12.80
C GLY A 66 -4.50 -4.45 13.66
N PRO A 67 -3.74 -4.91 14.67
CA PRO A 67 -2.96 -4.03 15.52
C PRO A 67 -1.76 -3.46 14.75
N ALA A 68 -1.24 -2.32 15.21
CA ALA A 68 0.01 -1.79 14.69
C ALA A 68 1.17 -2.77 14.92
N ALA A 69 2.02 -2.93 13.90
CA ALA A 69 3.25 -3.69 14.00
C ALA A 69 4.16 -3.09 15.09
N THR A 70 4.86 -3.96 15.83
CA THR A 70 5.64 -3.58 17.02
C THR A 70 7.13 -3.40 16.74
N SER A 71 7.59 -3.71 15.53
CA SER A 71 8.97 -3.49 15.08
C SER A 71 9.01 -3.08 13.62
N ILE A 72 10.15 -2.56 13.17
CA ILE A 72 10.37 -2.16 11.78
C ILE A 72 10.38 -3.38 10.86
N GLU A 73 10.95 -4.50 11.30
CA GLU A 73 10.95 -5.77 10.57
C GLU A 73 9.51 -6.24 10.34
N SER A 74 8.68 -6.23 11.38
CA SER A 74 7.27 -6.58 11.23
C SER A 74 6.55 -5.61 10.28
N MET A 75 6.82 -4.30 10.34
CA MET A 75 6.27 -3.35 9.36
C MET A 75 6.70 -3.69 7.93
N SER A 76 7.96 -4.05 7.72
CA SER A 76 8.48 -4.47 6.42
C SER A 76 7.77 -5.71 5.91
N ASP A 77 7.57 -6.71 6.77
CA ASP A 77 6.85 -7.95 6.41
C ASP A 77 5.40 -7.67 6.00
N GLU A 78 4.73 -6.70 6.63
CA GLU A 78 3.38 -6.28 6.23
C GLU A 78 3.36 -5.60 4.85
N VAL A 79 4.39 -4.79 4.53
CA VAL A 79 4.51 -4.16 3.22
C VAL A 79 4.73 -5.21 2.13
N VAL A 80 5.66 -6.15 2.35
CA VAL A 80 5.95 -7.24 1.40
C VAL A 80 4.71 -8.11 1.19
N ALA A 81 4.00 -8.50 2.26
CA ALA A 81 2.78 -9.28 2.13
C ALA A 81 1.66 -8.53 1.37
N ALA A 82 1.59 -7.20 1.51
CA ALA A 82 0.68 -6.38 0.72
C ALA A 82 1.10 -6.30 -0.76
N MET A 83 2.41 -6.25 -1.05
CA MET A 83 2.93 -6.30 -2.42
C MET A 83 2.59 -7.63 -3.10
N ASP A 84 2.82 -8.76 -2.42
CA ASP A 84 2.46 -10.10 -2.91
C ASP A 84 0.96 -10.19 -3.22
N ALA A 85 0.12 -9.71 -2.30
CA ALA A 85 -1.34 -9.72 -2.48
C ALA A 85 -1.83 -8.78 -3.60
N ALA A 86 -1.04 -7.78 -3.97
CA ALA A 86 -1.31 -6.86 -5.06
C ALA A 86 -0.67 -7.29 -6.39
N GLU A 87 0.05 -8.42 -6.41
CA GLU A 87 0.78 -8.92 -7.58
C GLU A 87 1.78 -7.89 -8.15
N ILE A 88 2.51 -7.20 -7.26
CA ILE A 88 3.56 -6.22 -7.62
C ILE A 88 4.93 -6.64 -7.10
N GLU A 89 5.96 -6.48 -7.94
CA GLU A 89 7.38 -6.72 -7.63
C GLU A 89 8.12 -5.42 -7.26
#